data_AF-A0AA88GQP0-F1
#
_entry.id   AF-A0AA88GQP0-F1
#
_cell.length_a   1.000
_cell.length_b   1.000
_cell.length_c   1.000
_cell.angle_alpha   90.00
_cell.angle_beta   90.00
_cell.angle_gamma   90.00
#
_symmetry.space_group_name_H-M   'P 1'
#
loop_
_entity.id
_entity.type
_entity.pdbx_description
1 polymer ?
#
loop_
_entity_poly.entity_id
_entity_poly.type
_entity_poly.pdbx_seq_one_letter_code
_entity_poly.pdbx_strand_id
1 'polypeptide(L)'
;MKSLVLALLFATLLFASTLVLASERDLTATELSQIMTGLPESRAREYVGPLNEAMRSAGINTPARQAAFLAQLGHESGNLRWFREFASGRAYEGRRDLGNTQAGDGVRYKGRGPIQITGRANYRAAGRALGVDLENNPQLAEDPRIGFRTAAWYWNSRNLNQYADRQTQDAFDTITRRINGGYNGKADRDAKYRAAQRVLGRNGPNDNAAQPEPRPEPRPERPSTRPERPTRPTRPERPSTRPTRPTRPTRPTRPTRPTRPTRPTRPTRPTRPSRPTRPYRPSRPTRPYRPTRPTRPTRPYRPTRPYRPSQSYGRRPTYNRRPTQSYGRRQPSRSSYSRPSRSSYSRPSRSSYSRPSRSYSSSRSSSYRPSYRPSYRGRR
;
A
#
# COMPACT_ATOMS: atom_id res chain seq x y z
N MET A 1 -51.89 16.18 0.92
CA MET A 1 -50.68 15.97 1.77
C MET A 1 -49.98 14.64 1.50
N LYS A 2 -50.56 13.45 1.79
CA LYS A 2 -49.85 12.15 1.65
C LYS A 2 -49.17 11.92 0.28
N SER A 3 -49.86 12.21 -0.82
CA SER A 3 -49.31 12.07 -2.18
C SER A 3 -48.16 13.04 -2.49
N LEU A 4 -48.16 14.24 -1.89
CA LEU A 4 -47.10 15.24 -2.07
C LEU A 4 -45.82 14.84 -1.33
N VAL A 5 -45.96 14.25 -0.13
CA VAL A 5 -44.83 13.70 0.64
C VAL A 5 -44.24 12.48 -0.07
N LEU A 6 -45.07 11.62 -0.66
CA LEU A 6 -44.59 10.48 -1.45
C LEU A 6 -43.84 10.92 -2.72
N ALA A 7 -44.34 11.97 -3.40
CA ALA A 7 -43.67 12.56 -4.56
C ALA A 7 -42.33 13.23 -4.17
N LEU A 8 -42.26 13.95 -3.04
CA LEU A 8 -40.98 14.51 -2.54
C LEU A 8 -39.98 13.44 -2.12
N LEU A 9 -40.44 12.32 -1.54
CA LEU A 9 -39.59 11.19 -1.20
C LEU A 9 -39.07 10.47 -2.45
N PHE A 10 -39.89 10.26 -3.47
CA PHE A 10 -39.45 9.72 -4.75
C PHE A 10 -38.49 10.67 -5.48
N ALA A 11 -38.77 11.98 -5.47
CA ALA A 11 -37.90 12.99 -6.08
C ALA A 11 -36.54 13.09 -5.36
N THR A 12 -36.50 13.00 -4.02
CA THR A 12 -35.25 12.99 -3.27
C THR A 12 -34.48 11.67 -3.38
N LEU A 13 -35.14 10.52 -3.48
CA LEU A 13 -34.47 9.25 -3.82
C LEU A 13 -33.92 9.25 -5.25
N LEU A 14 -34.62 9.84 -6.22
CA LEU A 14 -34.12 10.02 -7.59
C LEU A 14 -32.95 11.01 -7.64
N PHE A 15 -33.01 12.14 -6.94
CA PHE A 15 -31.88 13.08 -6.83
C PHE A 15 -30.66 12.49 -6.09
N ALA A 16 -30.89 11.71 -5.05
CA ALA A 16 -29.81 10.99 -4.35
C ALA A 16 -29.20 9.88 -5.24
N SER A 17 -30.00 9.27 -6.11
CA SER A 17 -29.52 8.27 -7.07
C SER A 17 -28.75 8.90 -8.25
N THR A 18 -29.14 10.09 -8.72
CA THR A 18 -28.40 10.80 -9.78
C THR A 18 -27.14 11.48 -9.28
N LEU A 19 -27.06 11.94 -8.02
CA LEU A 19 -25.82 12.46 -7.43
C LEU A 19 -24.74 11.38 -7.19
N VAL A 20 -25.09 10.09 -7.22
CA VAL A 20 -24.15 8.97 -7.06
C VAL A 20 -23.66 8.43 -8.43
N LEU A 21 -24.11 9.03 -9.55
CA LEU A 21 -23.66 8.71 -10.91
C LEU A 21 -22.56 9.64 -11.43
N ALA A 22 -21.61 10.01 -10.56
CA ALA A 22 -20.26 10.33 -11.02
C ALA A 22 -19.67 9.02 -11.59
N SER A 23 -19.85 8.82 -12.91
CA SER A 23 -19.74 7.52 -13.57
C SER A 23 -18.54 6.71 -13.09
N GLU A 24 -18.77 5.48 -12.63
CA GLU A 24 -17.70 4.52 -12.34
C GLU A 24 -16.97 4.19 -13.64
N ARG A 25 -15.91 4.95 -13.92
CA ARG A 25 -15.20 4.91 -15.19
C ARG A 25 -14.00 3.99 -15.07
N ASP A 26 -14.10 2.80 -15.61
CA ASP A 26 -12.95 1.91 -15.79
C ASP A 26 -11.93 2.55 -16.75
N LEU A 27 -10.64 2.45 -16.42
CA LEU A 27 -9.54 2.97 -17.23
C LEU A 27 -9.42 2.16 -18.53
N THR A 28 -9.05 2.79 -19.65
CA THR A 28 -8.71 2.07 -20.89
C THR A 28 -7.21 1.75 -20.98
N ALA A 29 -6.84 0.71 -21.75
CA ALA A 29 -5.43 0.36 -21.94
C ALA A 29 -4.62 1.50 -22.60
N THR A 30 -5.23 2.23 -23.54
CA THR A 30 -4.63 3.39 -24.20
C THR A 30 -4.36 4.51 -23.21
N GLU A 31 -5.31 4.86 -22.35
CA GLU A 31 -5.11 5.86 -21.29
C GLU A 31 -4.05 5.41 -20.29
N LEU A 32 -4.07 4.14 -19.86
CA LEU A 32 -3.03 3.60 -18.99
C LEU A 32 -1.63 3.73 -19.62
N SER A 33 -1.48 3.46 -20.91
CA SER A 33 -0.22 3.61 -21.65
C SER A 33 0.23 5.08 -21.78
N GLN A 34 -0.71 6.01 -22.01
CA GLN A 34 -0.44 7.45 -22.06
C GLN A 34 0.02 8.00 -20.70
N ILE A 35 -0.64 7.58 -19.60
CA ILE A 35 -0.32 7.99 -18.23
C ILE A 35 1.02 7.38 -17.78
N MET A 36 1.19 6.08 -18.00
CA MET A 36 2.40 5.34 -17.63
C MET A 36 3.44 5.44 -18.75
N THR A 37 3.95 6.64 -19.01
CA THR A 37 4.79 6.95 -20.18
C THR A 37 5.87 5.88 -20.44
N GLY A 38 5.82 5.28 -21.63
CA GLY A 38 6.71 4.19 -22.05
C GLY A 38 6.36 2.79 -21.52
N LEU A 39 5.16 2.59 -20.97
CA LEU A 39 4.51 1.28 -20.85
C LEU A 39 3.85 0.95 -22.21
N PRO A 40 4.29 -0.10 -22.93
CA PRO A 40 3.68 -0.46 -24.21
C PRO A 40 2.20 -0.81 -24.05
N GLU A 41 1.37 -0.45 -25.04
CA GLU A 41 -0.08 -0.66 -24.95
C GLU A 41 -0.46 -2.15 -24.82
N SER A 42 0.30 -3.07 -25.42
CA SER A 42 0.14 -4.51 -25.22
C SER A 42 0.19 -4.89 -23.74
N ARG A 43 1.20 -4.42 -23.02
CA ARG A 43 1.36 -4.64 -21.57
C ARG A 43 0.34 -3.85 -20.75
N ALA A 44 -0.12 -2.70 -21.24
CA ALA A 44 -1.23 -1.98 -20.63
C ALA A 44 -2.55 -2.77 -20.71
N ARG A 45 -2.82 -3.48 -21.82
CA ARG A 45 -3.99 -4.37 -21.97
C ARG A 45 -3.96 -5.54 -20.98
N GLU A 46 -2.78 -6.11 -20.69
CA GLU A 46 -2.62 -7.13 -19.64
C GLU A 46 -2.94 -6.59 -18.24
N TYR A 47 -2.65 -5.32 -17.97
CA TYR A 47 -2.71 -4.72 -16.64
C TYR A 47 -4.04 -4.02 -16.33
N VAL A 48 -4.72 -3.49 -17.33
CA VAL A 48 -5.86 -2.58 -17.12
C VAL A 48 -7.05 -3.25 -16.44
N GLY A 49 -7.38 -4.50 -16.79
CA GLY A 49 -8.47 -5.25 -16.16
C GLY A 49 -8.24 -5.47 -14.65
N PRO A 50 -7.13 -6.11 -14.25
CA PRO A 50 -6.81 -6.29 -12.83
C PRO A 50 -6.60 -5.00 -12.04
N LEU A 51 -6.12 -3.94 -12.70
CA LEU A 51 -6.00 -2.59 -12.11
C LEU A 51 -7.37 -1.97 -11.84
N ASN A 52 -8.30 -2.03 -12.79
CA ASN A 52 -9.67 -1.54 -12.63
C ASN A 52 -10.44 -2.30 -11.55
N GLU A 53 -10.32 -3.63 -11.50
CA GLU A 53 -10.89 -4.45 -10.43
C GLU A 53 -10.38 -4.02 -9.04
N ALA A 54 -9.06 -3.83 -8.91
CA ALA A 54 -8.46 -3.35 -7.67
C ALA A 54 -8.92 -1.92 -7.31
N MET A 55 -8.98 -0.99 -8.27
CA MET A 55 -9.46 0.38 -8.07
C MET A 55 -10.93 0.40 -7.61
N ARG A 56 -11.82 -0.35 -8.27
CA ARG A 56 -13.23 -0.50 -7.85
C ARG A 56 -13.34 -1.05 -6.43
N SER A 57 -12.56 -2.08 -6.08
CA SER A 57 -12.58 -2.68 -4.73
C SER A 57 -12.16 -1.71 -3.59
N ALA A 58 -11.49 -0.60 -3.92
CA ALA A 58 -11.05 0.42 -2.99
C ALA A 58 -11.75 1.78 -3.18
N GLY A 59 -12.83 1.84 -3.97
CA GLY A 59 -13.57 3.08 -4.26
C GLY A 59 -12.74 4.15 -4.99
N ILE A 60 -11.71 3.73 -5.75
CA ILE A 60 -10.87 4.61 -6.57
C ILE A 60 -11.57 4.80 -7.93
N ASN A 61 -12.80 5.31 -7.88
CA ASN A 61 -13.78 5.28 -8.98
C ASN A 61 -14.03 6.65 -9.65
N THR A 62 -13.39 7.73 -9.17
CA THR A 62 -13.44 9.06 -9.82
C THR A 62 -12.13 9.34 -10.57
N PRO A 63 -12.15 10.16 -11.66
CA PRO A 63 -10.93 10.58 -12.36
C PRO A 63 -9.87 11.21 -11.44
N ALA A 64 -10.29 11.95 -10.41
CA ALA A 64 -9.38 12.54 -9.41
C ALA A 64 -8.67 11.47 -8.55
N ARG A 65 -9.42 10.49 -8.03
CA ARG A 65 -8.87 9.36 -7.26
C ARG A 65 -7.93 8.52 -8.12
N GLN A 66 -8.33 8.19 -9.33
CA GLN A 66 -7.53 7.44 -10.29
C GLN A 66 -6.25 8.19 -10.65
N ALA A 67 -6.32 9.48 -10.98
CA ALA A 67 -5.14 10.28 -11.30
C ALA A 67 -4.12 10.29 -10.16
N ALA A 68 -4.57 10.50 -8.92
CA ALA A 68 -3.70 10.52 -7.75
C ALA A 68 -3.10 9.13 -7.46
N PHE A 69 -3.88 8.06 -7.57
CA PHE A 69 -3.41 6.68 -7.37
C PHE A 69 -2.38 6.26 -8.43
N LEU A 70 -2.69 6.47 -9.70
CA LEU A 70 -1.82 6.13 -10.84
C LEU A 70 -0.51 6.91 -10.81
N ALA A 71 -0.52 8.18 -10.41
CA ALA A 71 0.70 8.98 -10.27
C ALA A 71 1.67 8.40 -9.23
N GLN A 72 1.14 7.92 -8.10
CA GLN A 72 1.96 7.29 -7.05
C GLN A 72 2.48 5.93 -7.55
N LEU A 73 1.63 5.09 -8.13
CA LEU A 73 2.04 3.78 -8.64
C LEU A 73 3.11 3.93 -9.74
N GLY A 74 2.93 4.90 -10.64
CA GLY A 74 3.89 5.21 -11.70
C GLY A 74 5.25 5.64 -11.15
N HIS A 75 5.32 6.28 -9.98
CA HIS A 75 6.60 6.57 -9.33
C HIS A 75 7.24 5.30 -8.73
N GLU A 76 6.51 4.58 -7.87
CA GLU A 76 7.03 3.42 -7.12
C GLU A 76 7.45 2.23 -8.00
N SER A 77 6.92 2.14 -9.23
CA SER A 77 7.15 1.02 -10.15
C SER A 77 7.90 1.38 -11.44
N GLY A 78 8.29 2.66 -11.60
CA GLY A 78 8.86 3.18 -12.85
C GLY A 78 7.89 3.04 -14.03
N ASN A 79 6.69 3.61 -13.90
CA ASN A 79 5.58 3.53 -14.85
C ASN A 79 5.12 2.08 -15.13
N LEU A 80 4.87 1.30 -14.07
CA LEU A 80 4.46 -0.11 -14.09
C LEU A 80 5.44 -1.08 -14.79
N ARG A 81 6.65 -0.64 -15.11
CA ARG A 81 7.67 -1.50 -15.73
C ARG A 81 8.17 -2.57 -14.76
N TRP A 82 8.18 -2.29 -13.46
CA TRP A 82 8.79 -3.15 -12.43
C TRP A 82 7.81 -3.45 -11.28
N PHE A 83 7.48 -4.72 -11.09
CA PHE A 83 6.66 -5.23 -9.96
C PHE A 83 7.51 -5.85 -8.84
N ARG A 84 8.84 -5.79 -8.97
CA ARG A 84 9.82 -6.34 -8.04
C ARG A 84 10.97 -5.36 -7.92
N GLU A 85 11.33 -5.00 -6.70
CA GLU A 85 12.49 -4.15 -6.44
C GLU A 85 13.79 -4.81 -6.91
N PHE A 86 14.72 -4.06 -7.51
CA PHE A 86 16.04 -4.57 -7.87
C PHE A 86 16.99 -4.72 -6.66
N ALA A 87 16.76 -3.97 -5.58
CA ALA A 87 17.58 -4.07 -4.38
C ALA A 87 17.54 -5.48 -3.76
N SER A 88 18.60 -5.83 -3.04
CA SER A 88 18.71 -7.15 -2.41
C SER A 88 17.75 -7.37 -1.24
N GLY A 89 17.17 -6.30 -0.67
CA GLY A 89 16.38 -6.33 0.56
C GLY A 89 17.22 -6.41 1.85
N ARG A 90 18.54 -6.60 1.76
CA ARG A 90 19.42 -6.74 2.95
C ARG A 90 19.36 -5.53 3.90
N ALA A 91 19.08 -4.33 3.39
CA ALA A 91 18.90 -3.11 4.19
C ALA A 91 17.65 -3.14 5.11
N TYR A 92 16.72 -4.08 4.87
CA TYR A 92 15.52 -4.28 5.70
C TYR A 92 15.70 -5.37 6.78
N GLU A 93 16.86 -6.02 6.85
CA GLU A 93 17.12 -7.07 7.84
C GLU A 93 17.06 -6.50 9.27
N GLY A 94 16.40 -7.19 10.19
CA GLY A 94 16.25 -6.75 11.58
C GLY A 94 15.40 -5.49 11.82
N ARG A 95 14.80 -4.89 10.78
CA ARG A 95 13.91 -3.72 10.90
C ARG A 95 12.61 -4.07 11.63
N ARG A 96 12.61 -3.87 12.95
CA ARG A 96 11.49 -4.17 13.86
C ARG A 96 10.20 -3.41 13.50
N ASP A 97 10.33 -2.18 13.02
CA ASP A 97 9.23 -1.34 12.52
C ASP A 97 8.55 -1.94 11.27
N LEU A 98 9.28 -2.71 10.47
CA LEU A 98 8.78 -3.47 9.33
C LEU A 98 8.29 -4.89 9.73
N GLY A 99 8.38 -5.25 11.01
CA GLY A 99 8.13 -6.59 11.53
C GLY A 99 9.22 -7.62 11.20
N ASN A 100 10.33 -7.19 10.58
CA ASN A 100 11.45 -8.05 10.18
C ASN A 100 12.25 -8.41 11.43
N THR A 101 11.90 -9.55 12.02
CA THR A 101 12.33 -9.99 13.36
C THR A 101 12.95 -11.38 13.35
N GLN A 102 12.88 -12.08 12.22
CA GLN A 102 13.49 -13.39 12.00
C GLN A 102 14.62 -13.25 10.97
N ALA A 103 15.66 -14.09 11.09
CA ALA A 103 16.81 -14.03 10.19
C ALA A 103 16.40 -14.32 8.73
N GLY A 104 16.80 -13.43 7.81
CA GLY A 104 16.47 -13.48 6.39
C GLY A 104 15.20 -12.70 6.01
N ASP A 105 14.51 -12.08 6.96
CA ASP A 105 13.28 -11.32 6.72
C ASP A 105 13.50 -10.15 5.76
N GLY A 106 14.66 -9.49 5.79
CA GLY A 106 14.92 -8.32 4.93
C GLY A 106 14.90 -8.69 3.45
N VAL A 107 15.58 -9.78 3.09
CA VAL A 107 15.59 -10.30 1.71
C VAL A 107 14.24 -10.92 1.34
N ARG A 108 13.61 -11.65 2.27
CA ARG A 108 12.31 -12.30 2.06
C ARG A 108 11.21 -11.29 1.76
N TYR A 109 11.11 -10.21 2.55
CA TYR A 109 10.05 -9.21 2.49
C TYR A 109 10.51 -7.86 1.92
N LYS A 110 11.44 -7.87 0.97
CA LYS A 110 11.81 -6.69 0.16
C LYS A 110 10.65 -6.14 -0.69
N GLY A 111 10.83 -4.99 -1.34
CA GLY A 111 9.79 -4.32 -2.13
C GLY A 111 9.23 -5.17 -3.27
N ARG A 112 7.89 -5.28 -3.33
CA ARG A 112 7.13 -5.90 -4.42
C ARG A 112 5.80 -5.21 -4.68
N GLY A 113 5.25 -5.49 -5.86
CA GLY A 113 4.04 -4.88 -6.37
C GLY A 113 4.25 -3.42 -6.78
N PRO A 114 3.25 -2.79 -7.40
CA PRO A 114 3.36 -1.46 -7.98
C PRO A 114 3.33 -0.32 -6.93
N ILE A 115 3.22 -0.65 -5.64
CA ILE A 115 3.37 0.29 -4.49
C ILE A 115 4.59 -0.08 -3.61
N GLN A 116 5.40 -1.08 -3.99
CA GLN A 116 6.57 -1.57 -3.23
C GLN A 116 6.27 -1.94 -1.76
N ILE A 117 5.28 -2.82 -1.51
CA ILE A 117 5.04 -3.33 -0.15
C ILE A 117 6.29 -4.03 0.38
N THR A 118 6.71 -3.64 1.58
CA THR A 118 8.00 -4.02 2.18
C THR A 118 7.81 -4.33 3.67
N GLY A 119 8.46 -5.38 4.17
CA GLY A 119 8.43 -5.79 5.59
C GLY A 119 7.37 -6.85 5.93
N ARG A 120 7.76 -7.85 6.72
CA ARG A 120 6.92 -8.98 7.14
C ARG A 120 5.55 -8.54 7.66
N ALA A 121 5.50 -7.46 8.46
CA ALA A 121 4.25 -6.94 9.01
C ALA A 121 3.28 -6.49 7.91
N ASN A 122 3.77 -5.82 6.86
CA ASN A 122 2.95 -5.34 5.75
C ASN A 122 2.48 -6.50 4.86
N TYR A 123 3.33 -7.48 4.56
CA TYR A 123 2.93 -8.69 3.83
C TYR A 123 1.84 -9.47 4.57
N ARG A 124 2.01 -9.67 5.89
CA ARG A 124 0.98 -10.29 6.75
C ARG A 124 -0.33 -9.53 6.75
N ALA A 125 -0.28 -8.20 6.91
CA ALA A 125 -1.47 -7.36 6.98
C ALA A 125 -2.23 -7.33 5.64
N ALA A 126 -1.52 -7.13 4.52
CA ALA A 126 -2.08 -7.21 3.18
C ALA A 126 -2.67 -8.60 2.90
N GLY A 127 -1.93 -9.66 3.23
CA GLY A 127 -2.38 -11.03 2.97
C GLY A 127 -3.68 -11.39 3.68
N ARG A 128 -3.80 -11.01 4.97
CA ARG A 128 -5.04 -11.17 5.74
C ARG A 128 -6.20 -10.38 5.16
N ALA A 129 -5.97 -9.14 4.74
CA ALA A 129 -7.03 -8.29 4.17
C ALA A 129 -7.48 -8.75 2.77
N LEU A 130 -6.60 -9.40 2.00
CA LEU A 130 -6.87 -9.85 0.63
C LEU A 130 -7.27 -11.32 0.52
N GLY A 131 -7.20 -12.10 1.61
CA GLY A 131 -7.41 -13.54 1.59
C GLY A 131 -6.31 -14.31 0.83
N VAL A 132 -5.07 -13.80 0.82
CA VAL A 132 -3.92 -14.37 0.10
C VAL A 132 -2.76 -14.58 1.07
N ASP A 133 -2.11 -15.74 1.06
CA ASP A 133 -0.98 -16.02 1.96
C ASP A 133 0.34 -15.35 1.50
N LEU A 134 0.36 -14.02 1.63
CA LEU A 134 1.49 -13.16 1.31
C LEU A 134 2.63 -13.21 2.35
N GLU A 135 2.39 -13.70 3.58
CA GLU A 135 3.49 -13.86 4.54
C GLU A 135 4.35 -15.08 4.17
N ASN A 136 3.73 -16.24 3.90
CA ASN A 136 4.53 -17.39 3.48
C ASN A 136 4.98 -17.27 2.02
N ASN A 137 4.21 -16.61 1.14
CA ASN A 137 4.48 -16.52 -0.29
C ASN A 137 4.58 -15.04 -0.77
N PRO A 138 5.55 -14.25 -0.28
CA PRO A 138 5.65 -12.82 -0.62
C PRO A 138 5.85 -12.55 -2.11
N GLN A 139 6.44 -13.49 -2.87
CA GLN A 139 6.58 -13.41 -4.32
C GLN A 139 5.25 -13.28 -5.07
N LEU A 140 4.11 -13.67 -4.47
CA LEU A 140 2.79 -13.49 -5.08
C LEU A 140 2.46 -12.01 -5.30
N ALA A 141 3.05 -11.08 -4.55
CA ALA A 141 2.88 -9.64 -4.80
C ALA A 141 3.57 -9.14 -6.09
N GLU A 142 4.37 -9.97 -6.77
CA GLU A 142 4.96 -9.68 -8.10
C GLU A 142 3.95 -9.97 -9.23
N ASP A 143 2.90 -10.78 -9.00
CA ASP A 143 1.80 -11.01 -9.95
C ASP A 143 0.94 -9.74 -10.10
N PRO A 144 0.57 -9.30 -11.31
CA PRO A 144 -0.22 -8.08 -11.50
C PRO A 144 -1.56 -8.07 -10.78
N ARG A 145 -2.31 -9.18 -10.75
CA ARG A 145 -3.64 -9.27 -10.14
C ARG A 145 -3.54 -9.10 -8.63
N ILE A 146 -2.52 -9.67 -8.01
CA ILE A 146 -2.28 -9.56 -6.57
C ILE A 146 -1.61 -8.21 -6.24
N GLY A 147 -0.67 -7.76 -7.06
CA GLY A 147 0.05 -6.49 -6.90
C GLY A 147 -0.85 -5.26 -6.96
N PHE A 148 -1.81 -5.19 -7.89
CA PHE A 148 -2.77 -4.09 -7.88
C PHE A 148 -3.70 -4.15 -6.67
N ARG A 149 -4.11 -5.34 -6.22
CA ARG A 149 -4.89 -5.52 -4.98
C ARG A 149 -4.11 -5.10 -3.73
N THR A 150 -2.79 -5.35 -3.64
CA THR A 150 -1.98 -4.83 -2.52
C THR A 150 -1.81 -3.32 -2.57
N ALA A 151 -1.70 -2.71 -3.76
CA ALA A 151 -1.68 -1.27 -3.91
C ALA A 151 -3.01 -0.60 -3.51
N ALA A 152 -4.14 -1.14 -3.96
CA ALA A 152 -5.47 -0.68 -3.59
C ALA A 152 -5.75 -0.85 -2.08
N TRP A 153 -5.33 -1.96 -1.49
CA TRP A 153 -5.35 -2.16 -0.03
C TRP A 153 -4.51 -1.11 0.70
N TYR A 154 -3.26 -0.88 0.27
CA TYR A 154 -2.34 0.06 0.91
C TYR A 154 -2.87 1.50 0.90
N TRP A 155 -3.56 1.86 -0.20
CA TRP A 155 -4.24 3.14 -0.39
C TRP A 155 -5.47 3.28 0.52
N ASN A 156 -6.36 2.29 0.53
CA ASN A 156 -7.58 2.30 1.33
C ASN A 156 -7.28 2.26 2.84
N SER A 157 -6.30 1.44 3.27
CA SER A 157 -5.89 1.34 4.67
C SER A 157 -5.28 2.64 5.25
N ARG A 158 -5.00 3.63 4.40
CA ARG A 158 -4.51 4.98 4.76
C ARG A 158 -5.56 6.07 4.54
N ASN A 159 -6.78 5.68 4.12
CA ASN A 159 -7.91 6.55 3.77
C ASN A 159 -7.47 7.70 2.84
N LEU A 160 -6.86 7.35 1.69
CA LEU A 160 -6.25 8.34 0.79
C LEU A 160 -7.22 8.99 -0.21
N ASN A 161 -8.39 8.37 -0.45
CA ASN A 161 -9.44 8.93 -1.32
C ASN A 161 -9.81 10.37 -0.91
N GLN A 162 -10.01 10.62 0.39
CA GLN A 162 -10.39 11.94 0.94
C GLN A 162 -9.41 13.09 0.61
N TYR A 163 -8.19 12.78 0.20
CA TYR A 163 -7.18 13.75 -0.21
C TYR A 163 -7.19 13.93 -1.72
N ALA A 164 -7.37 12.86 -2.49
CA ALA A 164 -7.52 12.93 -3.95
C ALA A 164 -8.78 13.71 -4.33
N ASP A 165 -9.87 13.53 -3.58
CA ASP A 165 -11.15 14.22 -3.74
C ASP A 165 -11.06 15.76 -3.58
N ARG A 166 -10.00 16.28 -2.94
CA ARG A 166 -9.80 17.73 -2.78
C ARG A 166 -9.20 18.38 -4.02
N GLN A 167 -8.57 17.59 -4.90
CA GLN A 167 -7.94 18.04 -6.15
C GLN A 167 -6.89 19.17 -6.03
N THR A 168 -6.40 19.49 -4.82
CA THR A 168 -5.31 20.46 -4.59
C THR A 168 -3.93 19.82 -4.51
N GLN A 169 -2.88 20.61 -4.77
CA GLN A 169 -1.49 20.17 -4.66
C GLN A 169 -1.12 19.75 -3.22
N ASP A 170 -1.53 20.51 -2.19
CA ASP A 170 -1.27 20.19 -0.78
C ASP A 170 -1.90 18.85 -0.33
N ALA A 171 -3.04 18.51 -0.92
CA ALA A 171 -3.70 17.23 -0.68
C ALA A 171 -2.93 16.08 -1.35
N PHE A 172 -2.45 16.27 -2.58
CA PHE A 172 -1.57 15.30 -3.25
C PHE A 172 -0.20 15.16 -2.55
N ASP A 173 0.31 16.23 -1.97
CA ASP A 173 1.53 16.22 -1.16
C ASP A 173 1.32 15.46 0.16
N THR A 174 0.13 15.56 0.74
CA THR A 174 -0.28 14.73 1.88
C THR A 174 -0.37 13.25 1.52
N ILE A 175 -0.85 12.90 0.32
CA ILE A 175 -0.82 11.52 -0.20
C ILE A 175 0.63 11.03 -0.32
N THR A 176 1.50 11.81 -0.98
CA THR A 176 2.92 11.51 -1.15
C THR A 176 3.61 11.23 0.19
N ARG A 177 3.43 12.11 1.18
CA ARG A 177 4.00 11.94 2.52
C ARG A 177 3.45 10.71 3.25
N ARG A 178 2.16 10.37 3.08
CA ARG A 178 1.54 9.17 3.69
C ARG A 178 1.99 7.85 3.04
N ILE A 179 2.43 7.88 1.78
CA ILE A 179 2.92 6.70 1.06
C ILE A 179 4.41 6.46 1.36
N ASN A 180 5.23 7.49 1.19
CA ASN A 180 6.70 7.41 1.22
C ASN A 180 7.35 7.86 2.55
N GLY A 181 6.57 8.39 3.50
CA GLY A 181 7.08 8.93 4.77
C GLY A 181 7.80 10.29 4.64
N GLY A 182 7.81 10.87 3.45
CA GLY A 182 8.47 12.13 3.11
C GLY A 182 8.30 12.49 1.63
N TYR A 183 9.04 13.47 1.13
CA TYR A 183 8.86 14.04 -0.22
C TYR A 183 9.87 13.54 -1.27
N ASN A 184 10.51 12.39 -1.04
CA ASN A 184 11.42 11.81 -2.05
C ASN A 184 10.66 11.54 -3.36
N GLY A 185 11.21 12.03 -4.46
CA GLY A 185 10.60 11.90 -5.79
C GLY A 185 9.42 12.83 -6.08
N LYS A 186 9.09 13.80 -5.20
CA LYS A 186 7.90 14.68 -5.35
C LYS A 186 7.75 15.28 -6.75
N ALA A 187 8.81 15.82 -7.35
CA ALA A 187 8.75 16.45 -8.67
C ALA A 187 8.28 15.48 -9.79
N ASP A 188 8.69 14.21 -9.74
CA ASP A 188 8.24 13.18 -10.68
C ASP A 188 6.80 12.71 -10.37
N ARG A 189 6.44 12.58 -9.09
CA ARG A 189 5.05 12.31 -8.67
C ARG A 189 4.09 13.41 -9.14
N ASP A 190 4.46 14.67 -8.97
CA ASP A 190 3.72 15.85 -9.42
C ASP A 190 3.57 15.87 -10.95
N ALA A 191 4.64 15.54 -11.69
CA ALA A 191 4.61 15.45 -13.14
C ALA A 191 3.66 14.35 -13.63
N LYS A 192 3.70 13.16 -13.02
CA LYS A 192 2.77 12.07 -13.32
C LYS A 192 1.33 12.39 -12.94
N TYR A 193 1.10 13.11 -11.84
CA TYR A 193 -0.25 13.53 -11.45
C TYR A 193 -0.86 14.47 -12.48
N ARG A 194 -0.11 15.49 -12.93
CA ARG A 194 -0.54 16.38 -14.02
C ARG A 194 -0.72 15.64 -15.35
N ALA A 195 0.08 14.61 -15.63
CA ALA A 195 -0.13 13.75 -16.81
C ALA A 195 -1.44 12.95 -16.70
N ALA A 196 -1.70 12.33 -15.55
CA ALA A 196 -2.91 11.55 -15.30
C ALA A 196 -4.17 12.41 -15.34
N GLN A 197 -4.15 13.59 -14.73
CA GLN A 197 -5.24 14.56 -14.81
C GLN A 197 -5.56 14.97 -16.26
N ARG A 198 -4.54 15.24 -17.09
CA ARG A 198 -4.73 15.62 -18.50
C ARG A 198 -5.30 14.50 -19.37
N VAL A 199 -5.00 13.23 -19.06
CA VAL A 199 -5.55 12.09 -19.81
C VAL A 199 -6.99 11.81 -19.38
N LEU A 200 -7.24 11.71 -18.07
CA LEU A 200 -8.55 11.33 -17.55
C LEU A 200 -9.59 12.46 -17.67
N GLY A 201 -9.16 13.72 -17.64
CA GLY A 201 -10.00 14.91 -17.84
C GLY A 201 -10.14 15.37 -19.30
N ARG A 202 -9.81 14.51 -20.27
CA ARG A 202 -10.16 14.71 -21.71
C ARG A 202 -11.35 13.86 -22.16
N ASN A 203 -11.74 12.89 -21.34
CA ASN A 203 -12.70 11.84 -21.67
C ASN A 203 -13.76 11.69 -20.56
N GLY A 204 -14.07 12.77 -19.83
CA GLY A 204 -15.20 12.80 -18.91
C GLY A 204 -16.54 12.81 -19.67
N PRO A 205 -17.68 12.58 -18.99
CA PRO A 205 -18.99 12.52 -19.65
C PRO A 205 -19.45 13.79 -20.40
N ASN A 206 -18.71 14.90 -20.33
CA ASN A 206 -19.07 16.21 -20.90
C ASN A 206 -17.97 16.86 -21.77
N ASP A 207 -16.86 16.17 -22.05
CA ASP A 207 -15.68 16.81 -22.67
C ASP A 207 -15.67 16.76 -24.21
N ASN A 208 -16.83 17.03 -24.83
CA ASN A 208 -16.91 17.51 -26.23
C ASN A 208 -16.80 19.04 -26.32
N ALA A 209 -16.40 19.71 -25.22
CA ALA A 209 -15.95 21.10 -25.25
C ALA A 209 -14.59 21.17 -25.98
N ALA A 210 -14.57 21.89 -27.11
CA ALA A 210 -13.40 22.00 -27.97
C ALA A 210 -12.13 22.40 -27.21
N GLN A 211 -11.01 21.72 -27.52
CA GLN A 211 -9.71 22.23 -27.13
C GLN A 211 -9.51 23.61 -27.78
N PRO A 212 -9.02 24.64 -27.07
CA PRO A 212 -8.36 25.73 -27.75
C PRO A 212 -7.15 25.14 -28.48
N GLU A 213 -7.12 25.24 -29.80
CA GLU A 213 -5.99 24.75 -30.60
C GLU A 213 -4.67 25.35 -30.10
N PRO A 214 -3.55 24.61 -30.18
CA PRO A 214 -2.24 25.16 -29.88
C PRO A 214 -1.92 26.29 -30.87
N ARG A 215 -2.12 27.54 -30.43
CA ARG A 215 -1.85 28.74 -31.22
C ARG A 215 -0.41 28.67 -31.78
N PRO A 216 -0.21 28.74 -33.10
CA PRO A 216 1.13 28.64 -33.68
C PRO A 216 2.03 29.77 -33.19
N GLU A 217 3.30 29.45 -32.94
CA GLU A 217 4.30 30.44 -32.55
C GLU A 217 4.49 31.48 -33.67
N PRO A 218 4.55 32.79 -33.36
CA PRO A 218 4.75 33.81 -34.37
C PRO A 218 6.18 33.75 -34.92
N ARG A 219 6.32 33.74 -36.25
CA ARG A 219 7.61 33.95 -36.92
C ARG A 219 8.16 35.36 -36.59
N PRO A 220 9.49 35.54 -36.52
CA PRO A 220 10.08 36.86 -36.38
C PRO A 220 9.98 37.64 -37.69
N GLU A 221 9.21 38.72 -37.70
CA GLU A 221 9.18 39.68 -38.81
C GLU A 221 10.30 40.73 -38.67
N ARG A 222 10.85 41.18 -39.81
CA ARG A 222 11.83 42.28 -39.85
C ARG A 222 11.08 43.62 -39.66
N PRO A 223 11.52 44.52 -38.77
CA PRO A 223 10.87 45.81 -38.60
C PRO A 223 11.23 46.76 -39.76
N SER A 224 10.22 47.34 -40.40
CA SER A 224 10.39 48.38 -41.41
C SER A 224 9.31 49.46 -41.35
N THR A 225 9.20 50.17 -40.22
CA THR A 225 8.59 51.52 -40.16
C THR A 225 9.27 52.38 -39.10
N ARG A 226 9.51 53.64 -39.47
CA ARG A 226 10.18 54.69 -38.69
C ARG A 226 9.28 55.23 -37.55
N PRO A 227 9.73 55.29 -36.29
CA PRO A 227 8.96 55.92 -35.22
C PRO A 227 9.18 57.44 -35.15
N GLU A 228 8.16 58.16 -34.68
CA GLU A 228 8.20 59.61 -34.44
C GLU A 228 9.01 59.98 -33.18
N ARG A 229 9.35 61.27 -33.05
CA ARG A 229 10.30 61.81 -32.08
C ARG A 229 9.62 62.20 -30.75
N PRO A 230 9.93 61.55 -29.60
CA PRO A 230 9.39 61.96 -28.30
C PRO A 230 10.01 63.26 -27.77
N THR A 231 9.25 63.98 -26.97
CA THR A 231 9.71 65.17 -26.21
C THR A 231 10.64 64.79 -25.06
N ARG A 232 11.53 65.73 -24.70
CA ARG A 232 12.63 65.53 -23.74
C ARG A 232 12.15 65.55 -22.28
N PRO A 233 12.36 64.49 -21.47
CA PRO A 233 12.04 64.50 -20.05
C PRO A 233 13.09 65.26 -19.22
N THR A 234 12.65 65.80 -18.08
CA THR A 234 13.45 66.60 -17.15
C THR A 234 14.48 65.75 -16.37
N ARG A 235 15.61 66.35 -15.99
CA ARG A 235 16.72 65.68 -15.31
C ARG A 235 16.41 65.38 -13.83
N PRO A 236 16.49 64.13 -13.34
CA PRO A 236 16.38 63.83 -11.92
C PRO A 236 17.66 64.19 -11.15
N GLU A 237 17.51 64.51 -9.87
CA GLU A 237 18.62 64.79 -8.96
C GLU A 237 19.48 63.56 -8.66
N ARG A 238 20.73 63.82 -8.21
CA ARG A 238 21.78 62.81 -8.09
C ARG A 238 21.94 62.36 -6.62
N PRO A 239 21.82 61.05 -6.31
CA PRO A 239 22.04 60.56 -4.94
C PRO A 239 23.45 60.85 -4.43
N SER A 240 23.57 61.20 -3.15
CA SER A 240 24.80 61.66 -2.49
C SER A 240 25.70 60.54 -1.96
N THR A 241 25.31 59.27 -2.06
CA THR A 241 26.04 58.12 -1.48
C THR A 241 26.73 57.26 -2.55
N ARG A 242 28.05 57.11 -2.43
CA ARG A 242 28.89 56.27 -3.31
C ARG A 242 28.69 54.78 -3.01
N PRO A 243 28.29 53.93 -3.98
CA PRO A 243 28.21 52.49 -3.76
C PRO A 243 29.60 51.88 -3.46
N THR A 244 29.68 51.03 -2.44
CA THR A 244 30.87 50.23 -2.17
C THR A 244 31.10 49.20 -3.27
N ARG A 245 32.35 49.09 -3.73
CA ARG A 245 32.73 48.23 -4.85
C ARG A 245 32.57 46.74 -4.47
N PRO A 246 31.89 45.90 -5.27
CA PRO A 246 31.73 44.49 -4.96
C PRO A 246 33.08 43.76 -4.98
N THR A 247 33.27 42.86 -4.01
CA THR A 247 34.48 42.04 -3.87
C THR A 247 34.62 41.09 -5.06
N ARG A 248 35.82 40.97 -5.60
CA ARG A 248 36.07 40.13 -6.80
C ARG A 248 35.90 38.65 -6.43
N PRO A 249 35.12 37.85 -7.19
CA PRO A 249 34.92 36.43 -6.87
C PRO A 249 36.24 35.66 -6.97
N THR A 250 36.46 34.75 -6.02
CA THR A 250 37.62 33.85 -5.97
C THR A 250 37.62 32.92 -7.17
N ARG A 251 38.78 32.74 -7.80
CA ARG A 251 38.92 31.91 -9.01
C ARG A 251 38.67 30.44 -8.65
N PRO A 252 37.81 29.70 -9.38
CA PRO A 252 37.54 28.30 -9.06
C PRO A 252 38.81 27.45 -9.18
N THR A 253 39.02 26.56 -8.21
CA THR A 253 40.12 25.59 -8.22
C THR A 253 39.98 24.63 -9.39
N ARG A 254 41.10 24.34 -10.05
CA ARG A 254 41.13 23.47 -11.24
C ARG A 254 40.77 22.04 -10.82
N PRO A 255 39.83 21.35 -11.50
CA PRO A 255 39.44 20.00 -11.13
C PRO A 255 40.63 19.04 -11.23
N THR A 256 40.77 18.18 -10.22
CA THR A 256 41.78 17.12 -10.21
C THR A 256 41.51 16.12 -11.33
N ARG A 257 42.59 15.69 -12.00
CA ARG A 257 42.50 14.78 -13.15
C ARG A 257 41.95 13.43 -12.69
N PRO A 258 40.94 12.84 -13.36
CA PRO A 258 40.36 11.58 -12.92
C PRO A 258 41.41 10.46 -12.92
N THR A 259 41.42 9.66 -11.85
CA THR A 259 42.25 8.47 -11.73
C THR A 259 41.85 7.44 -12.78
N ARG A 260 42.86 6.79 -13.39
CA ARG A 260 42.65 5.83 -14.47
C ARG A 260 41.89 4.60 -13.92
N PRO A 261 40.81 4.13 -14.55
CA PRO A 261 40.03 3.01 -14.02
C PRO A 261 40.88 1.75 -13.93
N THR A 262 40.78 1.06 -12.80
CA THR A 262 41.43 -0.24 -12.57
C THR A 262 40.88 -1.27 -13.55
N ARG A 263 41.78 -2.10 -14.10
CA ARG A 263 41.42 -3.12 -15.10
C ARG A 263 40.46 -4.13 -14.46
N PRO A 264 39.34 -4.49 -15.10
CA PRO A 264 38.38 -5.43 -14.52
C PRO A 264 39.04 -6.79 -14.27
N THR A 265 38.80 -7.35 -13.08
CA THR A 265 39.23 -8.69 -12.72
C THR A 265 38.56 -9.74 -13.61
N ARG A 266 39.34 -10.73 -14.03
CA ARG A 266 38.87 -11.79 -14.94
C ARG A 266 37.73 -12.57 -14.25
N PRO A 267 36.58 -12.81 -14.92
CA PRO A 267 35.46 -13.50 -14.28
C PRO A 267 35.86 -14.92 -13.84
N THR A 268 35.51 -15.28 -12.61
CA THR A 268 35.69 -16.63 -12.08
C THR A 268 34.81 -17.62 -12.84
N ARG A 269 35.38 -18.78 -13.15
CA ARG A 269 34.70 -19.83 -13.93
C ARG A 269 33.46 -20.31 -13.15
N PRO A 270 32.28 -20.43 -13.79
CA PRO A 270 31.07 -20.82 -13.08
C PRO A 270 31.22 -22.22 -12.45
N THR A 271 30.85 -22.34 -11.18
CA THR A 271 30.81 -23.61 -10.46
C THR A 271 29.78 -24.55 -11.10
N ARG A 272 30.16 -25.81 -11.28
CA ARG A 272 29.30 -26.83 -11.89
C ARG A 272 28.02 -27.00 -11.05
N PRO A 273 26.82 -26.99 -11.65
CA PRO A 273 25.58 -27.13 -10.89
C PRO A 273 25.53 -28.49 -10.18
N SER A 274 25.09 -28.47 -8.92
CA SER A 274 24.83 -29.67 -8.13
C SER A 274 23.78 -30.55 -8.79
N ARG A 275 23.95 -31.88 -8.73
CA ARG A 275 22.94 -32.82 -9.23
C ARG A 275 21.59 -32.58 -8.54
N PRO A 276 20.46 -32.65 -9.27
CA PRO A 276 19.14 -32.48 -8.68
C PRO A 276 18.86 -33.57 -7.64
N THR A 277 18.34 -33.17 -6.49
CA THR A 277 17.88 -34.10 -5.45
C THR A 277 16.67 -34.89 -5.93
N ARG A 278 16.63 -36.18 -5.61
CA ARG A 278 15.55 -37.09 -6.00
C ARG A 278 14.20 -36.59 -5.45
N PRO A 279 13.13 -36.53 -6.26
CA PRO A 279 11.85 -36.00 -5.81
C PRO A 279 11.29 -36.81 -4.63
N TYR A 280 10.70 -36.10 -3.66
CA TYR A 280 10.14 -36.70 -2.46
C TYR A 280 8.90 -37.53 -2.81
N ARG A 281 8.81 -38.75 -2.29
CA ARG A 281 7.65 -39.62 -2.52
C ARG A 281 6.43 -39.02 -1.80
N PRO A 282 5.29 -38.78 -2.47
CA PRO A 282 4.11 -38.23 -1.79
C PRO A 282 3.59 -39.20 -0.73
N SER A 283 3.26 -38.67 0.44
CA SER A 283 2.61 -39.40 1.52
C SER A 283 1.24 -39.91 1.07
N ARG A 284 0.86 -41.12 1.49
CA ARG A 284 -0.48 -41.66 1.20
C ARG A 284 -1.56 -40.73 1.79
N PRO A 285 -2.68 -40.49 1.07
CA PRO A 285 -3.79 -39.70 1.61
C PRO A 285 -4.38 -40.39 2.84
N THR A 286 -4.68 -39.59 3.87
CA THR A 286 -5.41 -40.04 5.06
C THR A 286 -6.85 -40.36 4.71
N ARG A 287 -7.42 -41.41 5.35
CA ARG A 287 -8.82 -41.79 5.16
C ARG A 287 -9.75 -40.62 5.53
N PRO A 288 -10.81 -40.34 4.74
CA PRO A 288 -11.78 -39.30 5.10
C PRO A 288 -12.52 -39.67 6.39
N TYR A 289 -12.84 -38.66 7.20
CA TYR A 289 -13.60 -38.84 8.43
C TYR A 289 -15.04 -39.28 8.13
N ARG A 290 -15.55 -40.21 8.93
CA ARG A 290 -16.94 -40.69 8.84
C ARG A 290 -17.88 -39.58 9.33
N PRO A 291 -18.92 -39.19 8.58
CA PRO A 291 -19.85 -38.15 9.01
C PRO A 291 -20.61 -38.59 10.27
N THR A 292 -20.77 -37.66 11.21
CA THR A 292 -21.59 -37.84 12.41
C THR A 292 -23.08 -37.91 12.06
N ARG A 293 -23.82 -38.77 12.76
CA ARG A 293 -25.26 -38.94 12.54
C ARG A 293 -26.01 -37.65 12.93
N PRO A 294 -27.02 -37.20 12.16
CA PRO A 294 -27.82 -36.03 12.52
C PRO A 294 -28.62 -36.28 13.81
N THR A 295 -28.70 -35.25 14.65
CA THR A 295 -29.51 -35.24 15.87
C THR A 295 -31.01 -35.24 15.54
N ARG A 296 -31.80 -35.98 16.33
CA ARG A 296 -33.25 -36.10 16.14
C ARG A 296 -33.95 -34.77 16.46
N PRO A 297 -34.91 -34.29 15.65
CA PRO A 297 -35.60 -33.03 15.92
C PRO A 297 -36.43 -33.08 17.21
N THR A 298 -36.44 -31.97 17.93
CA THR A 298 -37.24 -31.78 19.15
C THR A 298 -38.72 -31.59 18.81
N ARG A 299 -39.60 -32.06 19.71
CA ARG A 299 -41.06 -32.02 19.54
C ARG A 299 -41.57 -30.57 19.68
N PRO A 300 -42.49 -30.10 18.81
CA PRO A 300 -43.04 -28.74 18.92
C PRO A 300 -43.88 -28.56 20.19
N TYR A 301 -43.90 -27.33 20.72
CA TYR A 301 -44.66 -26.94 21.91
C TYR A 301 -46.17 -26.91 21.65
N ARG A 302 -46.96 -27.26 22.69
CA ARG A 302 -48.42 -27.26 22.65
C ARG A 302 -48.97 -25.83 22.88
N PRO A 303 -49.91 -25.32 22.05
CA PRO A 303 -50.51 -24.00 22.28
C PRO A 303 -51.35 -23.96 23.56
N THR A 304 -51.31 -22.83 24.28
CA THR A 304 -52.20 -22.52 25.39
C THR A 304 -53.55 -21.99 24.89
N ARG A 305 -54.63 -22.24 25.66
CA ARG A 305 -56.00 -21.81 25.33
C ARG A 305 -56.15 -20.27 25.39
N PRO A 306 -56.98 -19.66 24.52
CA PRO A 306 -57.29 -18.23 24.60
C PRO A 306 -58.20 -17.89 25.79
N TYR A 307 -58.03 -16.68 26.33
CA TYR A 307 -58.76 -16.13 27.47
C TYR A 307 -60.08 -15.47 27.05
N ARG A 308 -61.11 -15.51 27.91
CA ARG A 308 -62.45 -14.97 27.64
C ARG A 308 -62.63 -13.58 28.28
N PRO A 309 -63.06 -12.53 27.55
CA PRO A 309 -63.25 -11.20 28.13
C PRO A 309 -64.55 -11.08 28.92
N SER A 310 -64.52 -10.30 30.00
CA SER A 310 -65.68 -9.85 30.78
C SER A 310 -66.16 -8.46 30.35
N GLN A 311 -67.42 -8.13 30.65
CA GLN A 311 -68.12 -6.94 30.13
C GLN A 311 -67.95 -5.65 30.96
N SER A 312 -68.51 -4.58 30.40
CA SER A 312 -68.38 -3.14 30.67
C SER A 312 -68.92 -2.61 32.02
N TYR A 313 -68.82 -1.27 32.16
CA TYR A 313 -69.44 -0.32 33.10
C TYR A 313 -68.70 -0.12 34.45
N GLY A 314 -68.37 1.11 34.90
CA GLY A 314 -68.45 2.44 34.29
C GLY A 314 -68.06 3.58 35.26
N ARG A 315 -67.96 4.83 34.74
CA ARG A 315 -67.90 6.14 35.45
C ARG A 315 -66.66 6.53 36.31
N ARG A 316 -66.09 7.70 35.96
CA ARG A 316 -65.32 8.69 36.77
C ARG A 316 -66.29 9.46 37.74
N PRO A 317 -65.88 10.38 38.69
CA PRO A 317 -64.65 11.22 38.70
C PRO A 317 -64.04 11.68 40.07
N THR A 318 -62.96 12.51 39.98
CA THR A 318 -62.36 13.45 40.98
C THR A 318 -61.76 12.87 42.30
N TYR A 319 -60.91 13.53 43.13
CA TYR A 319 -60.38 14.93 43.24
C TYR A 319 -58.88 14.97 43.69
N ASN A 320 -58.31 16.19 43.79
CA ASN A 320 -56.92 16.55 44.15
C ASN A 320 -56.38 16.07 45.53
N ARG A 321 -55.07 15.77 45.62
CA ARG A 321 -54.08 16.59 46.40
C ARG A 321 -52.60 16.18 46.22
N ARG A 322 -51.73 17.19 46.27
CA ARG A 322 -50.25 17.19 46.49
C ARG A 322 -50.01 17.84 47.88
N PRO A 323 -48.77 18.09 48.38
CA PRO A 323 -47.47 17.39 48.26
C PRO A 323 -46.73 17.23 49.62
N THR A 324 -45.56 16.56 49.69
CA THR A 324 -44.30 17.06 50.34
C THR A 324 -43.08 16.10 50.22
N GLN A 325 -41.91 16.72 49.94
CA GLN A 325 -40.51 16.52 50.43
C GLN A 325 -40.09 15.20 51.13
N SER A 326 -38.94 14.55 50.84
CA SER A 326 -37.51 14.98 50.98
C SER A 326 -37.17 15.29 52.46
N TYR A 327 -36.11 14.83 53.15
CA TYR A 327 -34.72 14.36 52.85
C TYR A 327 -34.35 13.24 53.90
N GLY A 328 -33.18 12.57 53.98
CA GLY A 328 -31.99 12.44 53.12
C GLY A 328 -30.65 12.22 53.88
N ARG A 329 -29.81 11.26 53.41
CA ARG A 329 -28.33 11.12 53.64
C ARG A 329 -27.77 10.51 54.97
N ARG A 330 -27.06 9.36 54.88
CA ARG A 330 -25.58 9.16 55.16
C ARG A 330 -25.18 7.68 55.41
N GLN A 331 -23.94 7.36 55.04
CA GLN A 331 -23.13 6.16 55.36
C GLN A 331 -22.04 6.54 56.40
N PRO A 332 -21.44 5.60 57.19
CA PRO A 332 -20.12 5.05 56.80
C PRO A 332 -19.63 3.66 57.38
N SER A 333 -19.03 2.82 56.53
CA SER A 333 -17.72 2.10 56.66
C SER A 333 -17.33 1.09 57.77
N ARG A 334 -16.51 0.07 57.36
CA ARG A 334 -15.60 -0.86 58.12
C ARG A 334 -16.27 -2.04 58.87
N SER A 335 -15.66 -3.23 59.08
CA SER A 335 -14.48 -3.95 58.52
C SER A 335 -14.48 -5.45 58.96
N SER A 336 -13.62 -6.30 58.35
CA SER A 336 -13.11 -7.63 58.78
C SER A 336 -14.03 -8.86 58.93
N TYR A 337 -13.72 -9.96 58.22
CA TYR A 337 -13.05 -11.17 58.78
C TYR A 337 -12.57 -12.14 57.68
N SER A 338 -11.85 -13.21 58.06
CA SER A 338 -10.89 -13.96 57.21
C SER A 338 -11.38 -15.29 56.58
N ARG A 339 -10.77 -15.59 55.42
CA ARG A 339 -10.33 -16.89 54.82
C ARG A 339 -10.55 -18.22 55.60
N PRO A 340 -10.70 -19.38 54.92
CA PRO A 340 -9.53 -20.06 54.33
C PRO A 340 -9.74 -20.83 52.99
N SER A 341 -8.65 -21.44 52.51
CA SER A 341 -8.47 -22.10 51.20
C SER A 341 -8.26 -23.63 51.28
N ARG A 342 -8.53 -24.35 50.17
CA ARG A 342 -8.01 -25.71 49.86
C ARG A 342 -7.49 -25.71 48.41
N SER A 343 -6.22 -26.02 48.14
CA SER A 343 -5.59 -27.37 48.09
C SER A 343 -6.18 -28.22 46.94
N SER A 344 -5.56 -28.32 45.76
CA SER A 344 -4.24 -28.89 45.36
C SER A 344 -4.23 -30.42 45.25
N TYR A 345 -4.08 -30.94 44.03
CA TYR A 345 -3.68 -32.33 43.76
C TYR A 345 -2.54 -32.38 42.76
N SER A 346 -1.60 -33.31 42.98
CA SER A 346 -0.48 -33.58 42.07
C SER A 346 0.08 -34.96 42.33
N ARG A 347 0.61 -35.58 41.26
CA ARG A 347 1.49 -36.76 41.25
C ARG A 347 0.81 -38.12 41.56
N PRO A 348 1.40 -39.28 41.14
CA PRO A 348 2.84 -39.55 41.02
C PRO A 348 3.38 -40.04 39.67
N SER A 349 4.70 -40.27 39.67
CA SER A 349 5.57 -40.62 38.53
C SER A 349 6.39 -41.89 38.79
N ARG A 350 6.69 -42.67 37.74
CA ARG A 350 7.84 -43.58 37.61
C ARG A 350 8.33 -43.46 36.14
N SER A 351 9.60 -43.19 35.80
CA SER A 351 10.85 -43.95 36.06
C SER A 351 10.84 -45.32 35.36
N SER A 352 11.86 -45.79 34.63
CA SER A 352 13.09 -45.23 34.00
C SER A 352 13.75 -46.38 33.21
N TYR A 353 14.50 -46.14 32.12
CA TYR A 353 15.59 -47.05 31.67
C TYR A 353 16.52 -46.37 30.64
N SER A 354 17.73 -46.93 30.49
CA SER A 354 18.95 -46.24 30.05
C SER A 354 19.34 -46.39 28.57
N ARG A 355 20.35 -45.60 28.17
CA ARG A 355 21.08 -45.63 26.88
C ARG A 355 21.81 -46.98 26.67
N PRO A 356 22.38 -47.24 25.48
CA PRO A 356 23.80 -46.88 25.34
C PRO A 356 24.21 -46.28 23.98
N SER A 357 25.40 -45.69 23.99
CA SER A 357 26.17 -45.12 22.87
C SER A 357 26.89 -46.18 22.02
N ARG A 358 27.23 -45.83 20.77
CA ARG A 358 28.40 -46.39 20.06
C ARG A 358 29.18 -45.31 19.31
N SER A 359 30.49 -45.39 19.45
CA SER A 359 31.54 -44.68 18.69
C SER A 359 32.59 -45.72 18.23
N TYR A 360 33.69 -45.28 17.63
CA TYR A 360 34.69 -46.06 16.85
C TYR A 360 34.21 -46.46 15.44
N SER A 361 35.06 -46.52 14.42
CA SER A 361 36.53 -46.68 14.43
C SER A 361 37.26 -45.75 13.45
N SER A 362 38.52 -45.44 13.78
CA SER A 362 39.54 -44.87 12.89
C SER A 362 40.68 -45.87 12.71
N SER A 363 41.15 -46.11 11.49
CA SER A 363 42.35 -46.92 11.22
C SER A 363 43.21 -46.31 10.10
N ARG A 364 44.52 -46.20 10.37
CA ARG A 364 45.56 -45.68 9.46
C ARG A 364 46.05 -46.75 8.46
N SER A 365 46.63 -46.29 7.34
CA SER A 365 47.80 -46.81 6.61
C SER A 365 48.05 -45.86 5.42
N SER A 366 49.12 -45.07 5.28
CA SER A 366 50.57 -45.37 5.21
C SER A 366 51.05 -45.92 3.86
N SER A 367 51.60 -45.05 2.99
CA SER A 367 52.56 -45.44 1.93
C SER A 367 53.35 -44.22 1.39
N TYR A 368 54.62 -44.45 1.10
CA TYR A 368 55.76 -43.54 1.06
C TYR A 368 56.25 -43.17 -0.37
N ARG A 369 56.48 -41.86 -0.66
CA ARG A 369 57.51 -41.27 -1.59
C ARG A 369 57.59 -41.78 -3.09
N PRO A 370 58.52 -41.30 -3.96
CA PRO A 370 58.72 -39.91 -4.46
C PRO A 370 59.03 -39.78 -5.99
N SER A 371 58.90 -38.58 -6.60
CA SER A 371 59.68 -38.13 -7.78
C SER A 371 59.49 -36.62 -8.00
N TYR A 372 60.51 -35.76 -7.92
CA TYR A 372 61.62 -35.42 -8.84
C TYR A 372 61.31 -34.33 -9.89
N ARG A 373 62.33 -33.48 -10.10
CA ARG A 373 62.40 -32.20 -10.84
C ARG A 373 62.32 -32.40 -12.38
N PRO A 374 62.15 -31.35 -13.24
CA PRO A 374 63.01 -30.15 -13.25
C PRO A 374 62.36 -28.78 -13.50
N SER A 375 63.19 -27.76 -13.25
CA SER A 375 63.00 -26.35 -13.54
C SER A 375 63.04 -26.01 -15.03
N TYR A 376 62.37 -24.94 -15.44
CA TYR A 376 62.90 -24.03 -16.46
C TYR A 376 62.83 -22.57 -16.03
N ARG A 377 63.91 -21.84 -16.34
CA ARG A 377 64.16 -20.43 -16.01
C ARG A 377 64.13 -19.66 -17.33
N GLY A 378 63.18 -18.76 -17.52
CA GLY A 378 63.04 -17.96 -18.74
C GLY A 378 62.99 -16.47 -18.42
N ARG A 379 64.07 -15.74 -18.73
CA ARG A 379 64.11 -14.27 -18.65
C ARG A 379 63.48 -13.65 -19.89
N ARG A 380 62.62 -12.65 -19.73
CA ARG A 380 62.90 -11.25 -20.10
C ARG A 380 61.77 -10.34 -19.62
#